data_AF-A0A4P8THT8-F1
#
_entry.id   AF-A0A4P8THT8-F1
#
_cell.length_a   1.000
_cell.length_b   1.000
_cell.length_c   1.000
_cell.angle_alpha   90.00
_cell.angle_beta   90.00
_cell.angle_gamma   90.00
#
_symmetry.space_group_name_H-M   'P 1'
#
loop_
_entity.id
_entity.type
_entity.pdbx_description
1 polymer ?
#
loop_
_entity_poly.entity_id
_entity_poly.type
_entity_poly.pdbx_seq_one_letter_code
_entity_poly.pdbx_strand_id
1 'polypeptide(L)'
;MRPRTARIEFVFNNGDDQHSLLELLSHLQSVRTVGVGPGNGYYVRSRPDVVKRSYAYDRDIIRAIESLGCFFPDPESGEQWTGLGDVDVIFLDRRGAMLGATVTHEGMLLSPEEEEENTRYFRS
;
A
#
# COMPACT_ATOMS: atom_id res chain seq x y z
N MET A 1 -1.09 11.60 -6.02
CA MET A 1 -1.06 10.78 -4.78
C MET A 1 -0.35 11.44 -3.59
N ARG A 2 0.96 11.73 -3.65
CA ARG A 2 1.75 12.23 -2.48
C ARG A 2 1.12 13.33 -1.61
N PRO A 3 0.51 14.40 -2.15
CA PRO A 3 -0.07 15.46 -1.30
C PRO A 3 -1.28 15.01 -0.48
N ARG A 4 -1.94 13.92 -0.89
CA ARG A 4 -3.18 13.42 -0.28
C ARG A 4 -2.94 12.24 0.64
N THR A 5 -1.87 11.47 0.45
CA THR A 5 -1.56 10.29 1.28
C THR A 5 -1.25 10.71 2.71
N ALA A 6 -2.06 10.21 3.65
CA ALA A 6 -1.87 10.42 5.08
C ALA A 6 -1.40 9.15 5.78
N ARG A 7 -1.76 7.97 5.24
CA ARG A 7 -1.36 6.67 5.78
C ARG A 7 -0.95 5.73 4.66
N ILE A 8 -0.05 4.82 5.00
CA ILE A 8 0.34 3.70 4.14
C ILE A 8 0.09 2.43 4.94
N GLU A 9 -0.62 1.48 4.34
CA GLU A 9 -0.83 0.15 4.92
C GLU A 9 -0.09 -0.91 4.11
N PHE A 10 0.59 -1.80 4.82
CA PHE A 10 1.20 -3.00 4.26
C PHE A 10 0.37 -4.20 4.69
N VAL A 11 -0.06 -5.01 3.73
CA VAL A 11 -0.75 -6.28 3.99
C VAL A 11 0.17 -7.42 3.61
N PHE A 12 0.72 -8.08 4.62
CA PHE A 12 1.63 -9.21 4.49
C PHE A 12 0.81 -10.48 4.31
N ASN A 13 0.83 -11.02 3.09
CA ASN A 13 0.01 -12.16 2.71
C ASN A 13 0.50 -13.47 3.35
N ASN A 14 1.79 -13.55 3.70
CA ASN A 14 2.43 -14.71 4.33
C ASN A 14 2.90 -14.44 5.78
N GLY A 15 2.34 -13.42 6.42
CA GLY A 15 2.78 -12.96 7.75
C GLY A 15 3.93 -11.96 7.70
N ASP A 16 4.14 -11.24 8.79
CA ASP A 16 5.10 -10.13 8.90
C ASP A 16 6.34 -10.45 9.74
N ASP A 17 6.47 -11.67 10.24
CA ASP A 17 7.55 -12.07 11.12
C ASP A 17 8.91 -11.97 10.40
N GLN A 18 9.85 -11.25 11.02
CA GLN A 18 11.22 -11.02 10.51
C GLN A 18 11.30 -10.40 9.10
N HIS A 19 10.20 -9.80 8.61
CA HIS A 19 10.21 -9.20 7.28
C HIS A 19 11.16 -8.00 7.24
N SER A 20 12.08 -7.96 6.26
CA SER A 20 13.14 -6.92 6.16
C SER A 20 12.59 -5.49 6.17
N LEU A 21 11.40 -5.29 5.59
CA LEU A 21 10.67 -4.01 5.67
C LEU A 21 10.46 -3.52 7.11
N LEU A 22 10.19 -4.41 8.07
CA LEU A 22 9.98 -4.01 9.47
C LEU A 22 11.27 -3.55 10.15
N GLU A 23 12.42 -4.12 9.78
CA GLU A 23 13.71 -3.67 10.28
C GLU A 23 14.03 -2.27 9.75
N LEU A 24 13.85 -2.05 8.45
CA LEU A 24 14.07 -0.76 7.78
C LEU A 24 13.15 0.35 8.31
N LEU A 25 11.97 -0.02 8.82
CA LEU A 25 10.98 0.91 9.39
C LEU A 25 10.89 0.83 10.92
N SER A 26 11.88 0.24 11.58
CA SER A 26 11.86 0.02 13.04
C SER A 26 11.78 1.32 13.86
N HIS A 27 12.20 2.44 13.28
CA HIS A 27 12.08 3.78 13.88
C HIS A 27 10.67 4.38 13.76
N LEU A 28 9.80 3.81 12.92
CA LEU A 28 8.43 4.29 12.72
C LEU A 28 7.42 3.48 13.55
N GLN A 29 6.44 4.18 14.10
CA GLN A 29 5.32 3.55 14.79
C GLN A 29 4.32 2.99 13.78
N SER A 30 3.90 1.74 13.98
CA SER A 30 2.83 1.10 13.20
C SER A 30 1.73 0.55 14.09
N VAL A 31 0.52 0.55 13.56
CA VAL A 31 -0.57 -0.26 14.12
C VAL A 31 -0.56 -1.61 13.42
N ARG A 32 -0.33 -2.68 14.19
CA ARG A 32 -0.44 -4.06 13.70
C ARG A 32 -1.87 -4.58 13.90
N THR A 33 -2.44 -5.18 12.88
CA THR A 33 -3.75 -5.83 12.94
C THR A 33 -3.64 -7.21 12.28
N VAL A 34 -4.14 -8.24 12.95
CA VAL A 34 -4.24 -9.58 12.35
C VAL A 34 -5.62 -9.69 11.71
N GLY A 35 -5.62 -10.11 10.45
CA GLY A 35 -6.79 -10.20 9.60
C GLY A 35 -7.17 -8.88 8.94
N VAL A 36 -7.71 -8.98 7.72
CA VAL A 36 -8.41 -7.88 7.04
C VAL A 36 -9.84 -8.28 6.74
N GLY A 37 -10.77 -7.39 7.09
CA GLY A 37 -12.19 -7.53 6.76
C GLY A 37 -12.48 -7.11 5.31
N PRO A 38 -13.69 -7.40 4.81
CA PRO A 38 -14.18 -6.85 3.55
C PRO A 38 -14.19 -5.31 3.61
N GLY A 39 -13.81 -4.63 2.54
CA GLY A 39 -13.94 -3.17 2.43
C GLY A 39 -12.68 -2.33 2.69
N ASN A 40 -11.50 -2.93 2.93
CA ASN A 40 -10.22 -2.22 2.84
C ASN A 40 -9.81 -1.99 1.37
N GLY A 41 -10.65 -1.30 0.61
CA GLY A 41 -10.37 -0.83 -0.76
C GLY A 41 -10.62 -1.83 -1.89
N TYR A 42 -10.06 -3.05 -1.82
CA TYR A 42 -10.19 -4.03 -2.92
C TYR A 42 -10.37 -5.49 -2.49
N TYR A 43 -10.30 -5.81 -1.19
CA TYR A 43 -10.60 -7.17 -0.72
C TYR A 43 -12.11 -7.44 -0.71
N VAL A 44 -12.56 -8.30 -1.62
CA VAL A 44 -13.96 -8.76 -1.71
C VAL A 44 -14.30 -9.73 -0.57
N ARG A 45 -13.31 -10.46 -0.04
CA ARG A 45 -13.48 -11.44 1.03
C ARG A 45 -12.58 -11.09 2.21
N SER A 46 -13.02 -11.49 3.41
CA SER A 46 -12.18 -11.49 4.60
C SER A 46 -10.96 -12.38 4.38
N ARG A 47 -9.81 -11.93 4.87
CA ARG A 47 -8.57 -12.72 4.95
C ARG A 47 -8.11 -12.70 6.41
N PRO A 48 -8.50 -13.69 7.23
CA PRO A 48 -8.27 -13.65 8.68
C PRO A 48 -6.80 -13.85 9.06
N ASP A 49 -6.00 -14.48 8.19
CA ASP A 49 -4.64 -14.91 8.52
C ASP A 49 -3.54 -13.93 8.05
N VAL A 50 -3.89 -12.92 7.25
CA VAL A 50 -2.90 -11.92 6.81
C VAL A 50 -2.62 -10.91 7.91
N VAL A 51 -1.45 -10.31 7.88
CA VAL A 51 -1.08 -9.26 8.84
C VAL A 51 -1.07 -7.92 8.16
N LYS A 52 -1.72 -6.92 8.78
CA LYS A 52 -1.69 -5.54 8.33
C LYS A 52 -0.83 -4.69 9.25
N ARG A 53 0.06 -3.87 8.68
CA ARG A 53 0.79 -2.81 9.38
C ARG A 53 0.42 -1.46 8.79
N SER A 54 -0.09 -0.56 9.62
CA SER A 54 -0.58 0.75 9.19
C SER A 54 0.30 1.85 9.78
N TYR A 55 0.95 2.62 8.90
CA TYR A 55 1.87 3.70 9.25
C TYR A 55 1.27 5.06 8.88
N ALA A 56 1.65 6.11 9.61
CA ALA A 56 1.51 7.47 9.09
C ALA A 56 2.43 7.63 7.89
N TYR A 57 2.03 8.43 6.90
CA TYR A 57 2.89 8.71 5.75
C TYR A 57 4.22 9.31 6.21
N ASP A 58 5.31 8.63 5.86
CA ASP A 58 6.68 9.10 6.01
C ASP A 58 7.44 8.80 4.71
N ARG A 59 8.39 9.67 4.35
CA ARG A 59 9.22 9.48 3.15
C ARG A 59 10.16 8.29 3.28
N ASP A 60 10.55 7.93 4.50
CA ASP A 60 11.39 6.77 4.76
C ASP A 60 10.70 5.46 4.37
N ILE A 61 9.37 5.42 4.37
CA ILE A 61 8.60 4.28 3.86
C ILE A 61 8.89 4.05 2.37
N ILE A 62 8.92 5.13 1.59
CA ILE A 62 9.21 5.04 0.15
C ILE A 62 10.66 4.59 -0.08
N ARG A 63 11.61 5.13 0.70
CA ARG A 63 13.01 4.74 0.63
C ARG A 63 13.24 3.28 0.99
N ALA A 64 12.52 2.77 1.99
CA ALA A 64 12.58 1.36 2.36
C ALA A 64 12.07 0.47 1.22
N ILE A 65 10.95 0.82 0.59
CA ILE A 65 10.43 0.11 -0.59
C ILE A 65 11.45 0.13 -1.74
N GLU A 66 12.07 1.29 -2.02
CA GLU A 66 13.12 1.42 -3.03
C GLU A 66 14.33 0.52 -2.72
N SER A 67 14.79 0.47 -1.46
CA SER A 67 15.91 -0.41 -1.05
C SER A 67 15.59 -1.90 -1.15
N LEU A 68 14.31 -2.26 -1.14
CA LEU A 68 13.81 -3.62 -1.33
C LEU A 68 13.55 -3.96 -2.80
N GLY A 69 13.95 -3.10 -3.74
CA GLY A 69 13.78 -3.35 -5.17
C GLY A 69 12.43 -2.89 -5.73
N CYS A 70 11.75 -1.96 -5.06
CA CYS A 70 10.45 -1.39 -5.46
C CYS A 70 9.26 -2.36 -5.31
N PHE A 71 8.09 -1.94 -5.80
CA PHE A 71 6.82 -2.68 -5.67
C PHE A 71 6.74 -3.92 -6.56
N PHE A 72 7.34 -3.87 -7.74
CA PHE A 72 7.23 -4.90 -8.76
C PHE A 72 8.64 -5.24 -9.28
N PRO A 73 8.94 -6.51 -9.52
CA PRO A 73 10.22 -6.91 -10.08
C PRO A 73 10.40 -6.36 -11.50
N ASP A 74 11.66 -6.25 -11.93
CA ASP A 74 11.96 -5.94 -13.32
C ASP A 74 11.37 -7.05 -14.21
N PRO A 75 10.56 -6.72 -15.24
CA PRO A 75 10.01 -7.70 -16.17
C PRO A 75 11.05 -8.64 -16.79
N GLU A 76 12.30 -8.20 -16.92
CA GLU A 76 13.41 -8.97 -17.50
C GLU A 76 14.14 -9.87 -16.48
N SER A 77 13.92 -9.68 -15.18
CA SER A 77 14.62 -10.43 -14.12
C SER A 77 14.21 -11.89 -14.01
N GLY A 78 12.99 -12.23 -14.43
CA GLY A 78 12.37 -13.54 -14.19
C GLY A 78 12.02 -13.82 -12.73
N GLU A 79 12.25 -12.88 -11.82
CA GLU A 79 11.87 -12.99 -10.41
C GLU A 79 10.36 -12.78 -10.26
N GLN A 80 9.75 -13.57 -9.37
CA GLN A 80 8.33 -13.39 -9.04
C GLN A 80 8.10 -12.17 -8.13
N TRP A 81 9.08 -11.84 -7.30
CA TRP A 81 8.98 -10.83 -6.24
C TRP A 81 10.25 -10.00 -6.14
N THR A 82 10.12 -8.74 -5.76
CA THR A 82 11.24 -7.96 -5.23
C THR A 82 11.56 -8.40 -3.80
N GLY A 83 12.55 -7.78 -3.16
CA GLY A 83 12.79 -7.94 -1.73
C GLY A 83 11.61 -7.49 -0.84
N LEU A 84 10.60 -6.81 -1.39
CA LEU A 84 9.35 -6.50 -0.70
C LEU A 84 8.48 -7.75 -0.50
N GLY A 85 8.62 -8.77 -1.34
CA GLY A 85 7.88 -10.02 -1.23
C GLY A 85 6.38 -9.91 -1.54
N ASP A 86 5.62 -10.86 -1.01
CA ASP A 86 4.17 -10.97 -1.16
C ASP A 86 3.45 -10.04 -0.16
N VAL A 87 3.60 -8.73 -0.42
CA VAL A 87 3.05 -7.63 0.40
C VAL A 87 2.29 -6.65 -0.48
N ASP A 88 1.00 -6.48 -0.21
CA ASP A 88 0.24 -5.39 -0.82
C ASP A 88 0.49 -4.07 -0.11
N VAL A 89 0.55 -2.97 -0.87
CA VAL A 89 0.78 -1.62 -0.34
C VAL A 89 -0.40 -0.72 -0.68
N ILE A 90 -1.04 -0.16 0.34
CA ILE A 90 -2.26 0.64 0.20
C ILE A 90 -1.99 2.07 0.64
N PHE A 91 -2.30 3.03 -0.23
CA PHE A 91 -2.20 4.45 0.05
C PHE A 91 -3.55 5.00 0.45
N LEU A 92 -3.65 5.58 1.64
CA LEU A 92 -4.91 6.13 2.17
C LEU A 92 -4.80 7.63 2.38
N ASP A 93 -5.90 8.34 2.17
CA ASP A 93 -6.03 9.74 2.55
C ASP A 93 -6.29 9.93 4.06
N ARG A 94 -6.49 11.18 4.50
CA ARG A 94 -6.74 11.51 5.92
C ARG A 94 -8.06 10.94 6.46
N ARG A 95 -9.00 10.61 5.59
CA ARG A 95 -10.31 10.03 5.94
C ARG A 95 -10.28 8.50 5.92
N GLY A 96 -9.16 7.91 5.51
CA GLY A 96 -9.01 6.47 5.32
C GLY A 96 -9.53 5.98 3.97
N ALA A 97 -9.84 6.88 3.03
CA ALA A 97 -10.22 6.50 1.67
C ALA A 97 -8.98 6.04 0.90
N MET A 98 -9.12 4.94 0.15
CA MET A 98 -8.05 4.41 -0.69
C MET A 98 -7.80 5.36 -1.86
N LEU A 99 -6.54 5.76 -2.04
CA LEU A 99 -6.03 6.53 -3.18
C LEU A 99 -5.41 5.63 -4.24
N GLY A 100 -4.89 4.48 -3.81
CA GLY A 100 -4.37 3.43 -4.67
C GLY A 100 -3.82 2.26 -3.85
N ALA A 101 -3.64 1.14 -4.50
CA ALA A 101 -3.03 -0.05 -3.92
C ALA A 101 -2.16 -0.78 -4.94
N THR A 102 -1.08 -1.40 -4.48
CA THR A 102 -0.41 -2.46 -5.24
C THR A 102 -1.03 -3.78 -4.84
N VAL A 103 -1.48 -4.54 -5.84
CA VAL A 103 -1.94 -5.91 -5.67
C VAL A 103 -0.85 -6.79 -6.23
N THR A 104 -0.24 -7.59 -5.36
CA THR A 104 1.00 -8.35 -5.63
C THR A 104 0.91 -9.31 -6.82
N HIS A 105 -0.27 -9.52 -7.42
CA HIS A 105 -0.44 -10.32 -8.63
C HIS A 105 -1.12 -9.60 -9.80
N GLU A 106 -1.66 -8.40 -9.59
CA GLU A 106 -2.56 -7.75 -10.55
C GLU A 106 -2.06 -6.36 -10.99
N GLY A 107 -1.01 -5.84 -10.35
CA GLY A 107 -0.43 -4.53 -10.65
C GLY A 107 -0.98 -3.43 -9.73
N MET A 108 -1.02 -2.20 -10.22
CA MET A 108 -1.45 -1.05 -9.42
C MET A 108 -2.93 -0.72 -9.68
N LEU A 109 -3.73 -0.73 -8.62
CA LEU A 109 -5.10 -0.22 -8.62
C LEU A 109 -5.08 1.24 -8.17
N LEU A 110 -5.70 2.12 -8.94
CA LEU A 110 -5.95 3.51 -8.54
C LEU A 110 -7.42 3.64 -8.21
N SER A 111 -7.75 4.34 -7.12
CA SER A 111 -9.15 4.76 -6.94
C SER A 111 -9.50 5.72 -8.08
N PRO A 112 -10.68 5.64 -8.69
CA PRO A 112 -11.13 6.70 -9.58
C PRO A 112 -11.00 8.02 -8.81
N GLU A 113 -10.22 8.96 -9.34
CA GLU A 113 -10.23 10.32 -8.82
C GLU A 113 -11.69 10.77 -8.86
N GLU A 114 -12.22 11.34 -7.78
CA GLU A 114 -13.42 12.15 -7.88
C GLU A 114 -13.08 13.26 -8.91
N GLU A 115 -13.45 13.06 -10.18
CA GLU A 115 -13.46 14.06 -11.26
C GLU A 115 -14.49 15.18 -10.96
N GLU A 116 -14.55 15.67 -9.73
CA GLU A 116 -15.49 16.70 -9.31
C GLU A 116 -14.76 17.89 -8.68
N GLU A 117 -13.90 18.56 -9.45
CA GLU A 117 -13.66 20.00 -9.28
C GLU A 117 -12.81 20.61 -10.44
N ASN A 118 -13.27 20.51 -11.69
CA ASN A 118 -12.76 21.44 -12.72
C ASN A 118 -13.71 21.75 -13.89
N THR A 119 -14.91 21.17 -13.95
CA THR A 119 -15.90 21.45 -15.00
C THR A 119 -16.85 22.61 -14.68
N ARG A 120 -16.73 23.27 -13.51
CA ARG A 120 -17.52 24.48 -13.19
C ARG A 120 -16.94 25.81 -13.68
N TYR A 121 -15.76 25.82 -14.31
CA TYR A 121 -15.16 27.06 -14.85
C TYR A 121 -15.29 27.26 -16.36
N PHE A 122 -15.95 26.35 -17.10
CA PHE A 122 -16.17 26.51 -18.57
C PHE A 122 -17.63 26.71 -18.97
N ARG A 123 -18.47 27.18 -18.06
CA ARG A 123 -19.79 27.75 -18.40
C ARG A 123 -19.93 29.13 -17.76
N SER A 124 -19.31 30.12 -18.39
CA SER A 124 -19.68 31.53 -18.31
C SER A 124 -19.74 32.09 -19.72
#